data_AF-A0A3B9DTZ1-F1
#
_entry.id   AF-A0A3B9DTZ1-F1
#
_cell.length_a   1.000
_cell.length_b   1.000
_cell.length_c   1.000
_cell.angle_alpha   90.00
_cell.angle_beta   90.00
_cell.angle_gamma   90.00
#
_symmetry.space_group_name_H-M   'P 1'
#
loop_
_entity.id
_entity.type
_entity.pdbx_description
1 polymer ?
#
loop_
_entity_poly.entity_id
_entity_poly.type
_entity_poly.pdbx_seq_one_letter_code
_entity_poly.pdbx_strand_id
1 'polypeptide(L)'
;FAEQSAQLGIALINANRMHATDYPAVLSNAMSNTDSTPFMDVVPAVSLRENRRLYETGNGANPHWHQPTDLFETFTDADFTLGLNAAQTTLGAIAKLAGIRIE
;
A
#
# COMPACT_ATOMS: atom_id res chain seq x y z
N PHE A 1 -13.52 -1.47 -13.67
CA PHE A 1 -13.48 -2.42 -12.54
C PHE A 1 -13.60 -1.74 -11.16
N ALA A 2 -14.35 -0.64 -11.03
CA ALA A 2 -14.31 0.19 -9.82
C ALA A 2 -14.86 -0.51 -8.57
N GLU A 3 -15.99 -1.22 -8.69
CA GLU A 3 -16.59 -1.94 -7.56
C GLU A 3 -15.69 -3.07 -7.07
N GLN A 4 -15.13 -3.86 -8.00
CA GLN A 4 -14.20 -4.93 -7.64
C GLN A 4 -12.89 -4.38 -7.04
N SER A 5 -12.40 -3.22 -7.51
CA SER A 5 -11.27 -2.52 -6.89
C SER A 5 -11.58 -2.08 -5.46
N ALA A 6 -12.80 -1.61 -5.19
CA ALA A 6 -13.21 -1.27 -3.82
C ALA A 6 -13.23 -2.52 -2.92
N GLN A 7 -13.68 -3.67 -3.44
CA GLN A 7 -13.62 -4.96 -2.73
C GLN A 7 -12.18 -5.38 -2.43
N LEU A 8 -11.25 -5.21 -3.37
CA LEU A 8 -9.82 -5.44 -3.13
C LEU A 8 -9.26 -4.52 -2.04
N GLY A 9 -9.64 -3.24 -2.06
CA GLY A 9 -9.29 -2.28 -1.02
C GLY A 9 -9.79 -2.71 0.37
N ILE A 10 -11.03 -3.19 0.46
CA ILE A 10 -11.60 -3.72 1.72
C ILE A 10 -10.82 -4.95 2.19
N ALA A 11 -10.45 -5.86 1.29
CA ALA A 11 -9.64 -7.03 1.64
C ALA A 11 -8.28 -6.64 2.24
N LEU A 12 -7.61 -5.64 1.66
CA LEU A 12 -6.34 -5.10 2.18
C LEU A 12 -6.51 -4.43 3.54
N ILE A 13 -7.55 -3.61 3.74
CA ILE A 13 -7.80 -2.98 5.05
C ILE A 13 -8.05 -4.02 6.14
N ASN A 14 -8.81 -5.08 5.83
CA ASN A 14 -9.05 -6.16 6.78
C ASN A 14 -7.75 -6.92 7.11
N ALA A 15 -6.89 -7.17 6.13
CA ALA A 15 -5.60 -7.80 6.35
C ALA A 15 -4.66 -6.91 7.18
N ASN A 16 -4.61 -5.60 6.91
CA ASN A 16 -3.83 -4.65 7.70
C ASN A 16 -4.25 -4.70 9.17
N ARG A 17 -5.56 -4.61 9.45
CA ARG A 17 -6.10 -4.70 10.82
C ARG A 17 -5.75 -5.99 11.56
N MET A 18 -5.54 -7.08 10.82
CA MET A 18 -5.26 -8.39 11.42
C MET A 18 -3.76 -8.64 11.62
N HIS A 19 -2.90 -8.08 10.76
CA HIS A 19 -1.50 -8.49 10.65
C HIS A 19 -0.48 -7.36 10.79
N ALA A 20 -0.90 -6.10 10.65
CA ALA A 20 -0.03 -4.95 10.51
C ALA A 20 -0.45 -3.89 11.55
N THR A 21 0.13 -4.01 12.76
CA THR A 21 -0.38 -3.32 13.98
C THR A 21 0.22 -1.95 14.24
N ASP A 22 1.37 -1.63 13.63
CA ASP A 22 2.11 -0.40 13.95
C ASP A 22 1.63 0.78 13.09
N TYR A 23 1.22 0.51 11.85
CA TYR A 23 0.79 1.53 10.88
C TYR A 23 -0.58 1.19 10.29
N PRO A 24 -1.66 1.76 10.85
CA PRO A 24 -3.02 1.56 10.35
C PRO A 24 -3.17 2.12 8.93
N ALA A 25 -3.68 1.30 8.02
CA ALA A 25 -3.97 1.71 6.66
C ALA A 25 -5.34 2.41 6.55
N VAL A 26 -5.46 3.30 5.57
CA VAL A 26 -6.71 3.97 5.20
C VAL A 26 -7.05 3.70 3.73
N LEU A 27 -8.34 3.59 3.43
CA LEU A 27 -8.82 3.38 2.07
C LEU A 27 -9.27 4.70 1.44
N SER A 28 -8.89 4.93 0.20
CA SER A 28 -9.30 6.08 -0.60
C SER A 28 -9.49 5.67 -2.05
N ASN A 29 -10.26 6.46 -2.81
CA ASN A 29 -10.37 6.36 -4.26
C ASN A 29 -9.31 7.19 -5.01
N ALA A 30 -8.34 7.78 -4.30
CA ALA A 30 -7.26 8.57 -4.88
C ALA A 30 -6.14 7.69 -5.45
N MET A 31 -6.24 7.38 -6.74
CA MET A 31 -5.28 6.53 -7.47
C MET A 31 -4.45 7.30 -8.52
N SER A 32 -4.33 8.61 -8.38
CA SER A 32 -3.52 9.46 -9.27
C SER A 32 -2.04 9.12 -9.20
N ASN A 33 -1.37 9.03 -10.36
CA ASN A 33 0.08 8.82 -10.48
C ASN A 33 0.55 7.53 -9.77
N THR A 34 -0.23 6.46 -9.91
CA THR A 34 0.06 5.14 -9.35
C THR A 34 0.43 4.16 -10.46
N ASP A 35 1.25 3.17 -10.13
CA ASP A 35 1.66 2.14 -11.09
C ASP A 35 0.49 1.20 -11.47
N SER A 36 -0.63 1.31 -10.75
CA SER A 36 -1.86 0.59 -11.06
C SER A 36 -2.63 1.20 -12.24
N THR A 37 -2.35 2.45 -12.64
CA THR A 37 -3.14 3.16 -13.68
C THR A 37 -3.29 2.38 -14.99
N PRO A 38 -2.24 1.74 -15.54
CA PRO A 38 -2.38 0.93 -16.77
C PRO A 38 -3.30 -0.30 -16.62
N PHE A 39 -3.62 -0.71 -15.39
CA PHE A 39 -4.38 -1.94 -15.11
C PHE A 39 -5.86 -1.70 -14.80
N MET A 40 -6.23 -0.48 -14.37
CA MET A 40 -7.57 -0.18 -13.82
C MET A 40 -8.74 -0.45 -14.76
N ASP A 41 -8.48 -0.36 -16.07
CA ASP A 41 -9.47 -0.58 -17.13
C ASP A 41 -9.47 -2.01 -17.69
N VAL A 42 -8.54 -2.86 -17.27
CA VAL A 42 -8.41 -4.25 -17.74
C VAL A 42 -8.62 -5.29 -16.63
N VAL A 43 -8.39 -4.94 -15.37
CA VAL A 43 -8.54 -5.83 -14.21
C VAL A 43 -8.84 -5.00 -12.95
N PRO A 44 -9.50 -5.56 -11.92
CA PRO A 44 -9.57 -4.89 -10.62
C PRO A 44 -8.15 -4.60 -10.09
N ALA A 45 -7.89 -3.32 -9.83
CA ALA A 45 -6.58 -2.84 -9.41
C ALA A 45 -6.68 -1.92 -8.18
N VAL A 46 -5.68 -2.00 -7.30
CA VAL A 46 -5.55 -1.21 -6.08
C VAL A 46 -4.07 -0.90 -5.86
N SER A 47 -3.76 0.24 -5.25
CA SER A 47 -2.40 0.57 -4.84
C SER A 47 -2.33 0.81 -3.36
N LEU A 48 -1.53 -0.03 -2.68
CA LEU A 48 -1.13 0.17 -1.31
C LEU A 48 0.19 0.96 -1.29
N ARG A 49 0.28 1.97 -0.43
CA ARG A 49 1.42 2.90 -0.34
C ARG A 49 1.39 3.66 0.97
N GLU A 50 2.53 4.22 1.33
CA GLU A 50 2.76 5.05 2.49
C GLU A 50 2.15 6.45 2.35
N ASN A 51 2.21 7.04 1.15
CA ASN A 51 1.75 8.39 0.85
C ASN A 51 0.94 8.45 -0.45
N ARG A 52 -0.11 9.27 -0.50
CA ARG A 52 -0.82 9.64 -1.73
C ARG A 52 0.09 10.46 -2.61
N ARG A 53 0.42 9.93 -3.79
CA ARG A 53 1.47 10.48 -4.67
C ARG A 53 1.29 11.97 -4.97
N LEU A 54 0.10 12.38 -5.40
CA LEU A 54 -0.15 13.77 -5.79
C LEU A 54 -0.30 14.71 -4.58
N TYR A 55 -0.98 14.28 -3.52
CA TYR A 55 -1.40 15.15 -2.42
C TYR A 55 -0.41 15.24 -1.26
N GLU A 56 0.31 14.16 -0.99
CA GLU A 56 1.21 14.06 0.16
C GLU A 56 2.65 14.09 -0.34
N THR A 57 3.04 13.17 -1.23
CA THR A 57 4.40 13.16 -1.77
C THR A 57 4.71 14.44 -2.56
N GLY A 58 3.78 14.90 -3.38
CA GLY A 58 3.89 16.19 -4.09
C GLY A 58 3.99 17.41 -3.17
N ASN A 59 3.57 17.29 -1.91
CA ASN A 59 3.69 18.33 -0.88
C ASN A 59 4.85 18.07 0.10
N GLY A 60 5.77 17.16 -0.22
CA GLY A 60 6.98 16.93 0.56
C GLY A 60 6.83 15.96 1.73
N ALA A 61 5.75 15.17 1.80
CA ALA A 61 5.57 14.17 2.86
C ALA A 61 6.65 13.07 2.86
N ASN A 62 7.30 12.82 1.72
CA ASN A 62 8.53 12.03 1.65
C ASN A 62 9.69 12.98 1.27
N PRO A 63 10.55 13.37 2.23
CA PRO A 63 11.66 14.29 1.97
C PRO A 63 12.79 13.68 1.13
N HIS A 64 12.82 12.36 0.97
CA HIS A 64 13.83 11.63 0.20
C HIS A 64 13.38 11.33 -1.24
N TRP A 65 12.11 11.55 -1.56
CA TRP A 65 11.57 11.21 -2.87
C TRP A 65 12.29 11.94 -4.01
N HIS A 66 12.90 11.15 -4.92
CA HIS A 66 13.75 11.64 -6.01
C HIS A 66 14.90 12.54 -5.56
N GLN A 67 15.42 12.34 -4.35
CA GLN A 67 16.59 13.06 -3.84
C GLN A 67 17.81 12.12 -3.73
N PRO A 68 19.04 12.65 -3.77
CA PRO A 68 20.25 11.87 -3.49
C PRO A 68 20.31 11.27 -2.08
N THR A 69 19.44 11.71 -1.17
CA THR A 69 19.31 11.20 0.20
C THR A 69 18.39 9.98 0.29
N ASP A 70 17.87 9.46 -0.83
CA ASP A 70 17.17 8.17 -0.88
C ASP A 70 18.16 7.01 -0.73
N LEU A 71 18.74 6.92 0.46
CA LEU A 71 19.80 5.99 0.83
C LEU A 71 19.35 5.22 2.07
N PHE A 72 19.72 3.94 2.13
CA PHE A 72 19.40 3.08 3.27
C PHE A 72 19.75 3.73 4.63
N GLU A 73 20.91 4.37 4.73
CA GLU A 73 21.40 5.02 5.96
C GLU A 73 20.57 6.23 6.43
N THR A 74 19.71 6.76 5.57
CA THR A 74 18.86 7.91 5.89
C THR A 74 17.56 7.50 6.57
N PHE A 75 17.15 6.25 6.40
CA PHE A 75 15.91 5.71 6.97
C PHE A 75 16.13 5.10 8.36
N THR A 76 15.08 5.18 9.17
CA THR A 76 15.04 4.65 10.54
C THR A 76 14.36 3.29 10.59
N ASP A 77 14.50 2.58 11.71
CA ASP A 77 13.76 1.35 11.98
C ASP A 77 12.24 1.53 11.83
N ALA A 78 11.71 2.72 12.13
CA ALA A 78 10.30 3.04 11.96
C ALA A 78 9.89 3.05 10.48
N ASP A 79 10.72 3.62 9.60
CA ASP A 79 10.47 3.63 8.15
C ASP A 79 10.49 2.21 7.57
N PHE A 80 11.43 1.38 8.05
CA PHE A 80 11.48 -0.03 7.67
C PHE A 80 10.28 -0.82 8.22
N THR A 81 9.82 -0.50 9.43
CA THR A 81 8.63 -1.11 10.04
C THR A 81 7.36 -0.76 9.27
N LEU A 82 7.27 0.45 8.72
CA LEU A 82 6.19 0.85 7.81
C LEU A 82 6.20 -0.01 6.52
N GLY A 83 7.38 -0.23 5.92
CA GLY A 83 7.54 -1.15 4.79
C GLY A 83 7.15 -2.59 5.13
N LEU A 84 7.49 -3.08 6.32
CA LEU A 84 7.10 -4.41 6.78
C LEU A 84 5.58 -4.51 7.00
N ASN A 85 4.94 -3.48 7.55
CA ASN A 85 3.48 -3.40 7.67
C ASN A 85 2.79 -3.50 6.31
N ALA A 86 3.33 -2.81 5.29
CA ALA A 86 2.85 -2.90 3.92
C ALA A 86 2.98 -4.32 3.34
N ALA A 87 4.11 -5.00 3.61
CA ALA A 87 4.33 -6.38 3.20
C ALA A 87 3.37 -7.36 3.89
N GLN A 88 3.19 -7.26 5.21
CA GLN A 88 2.25 -8.09 5.99
C GLN A 88 0.81 -7.90 5.53
N THR A 89 0.40 -6.64 5.29
CA THR A 89 -0.93 -6.30 4.76
C THR A 89 -1.16 -6.99 3.42
N THR A 90 -0.22 -6.85 2.49
CA THR A 90 -0.31 -7.42 1.15
C THR A 90 -0.35 -8.94 1.19
N LEU A 91 0.57 -9.57 1.92
CA LEU A 91 0.65 -11.01 2.02
C LEU A 91 -0.59 -11.62 2.66
N GLY A 92 -1.08 -11.03 3.77
CA GLY A 92 -2.30 -11.48 4.44
C GLY A 92 -3.53 -11.40 3.54
N ALA A 93 -3.68 -10.31 2.78
CA ALA A 93 -4.77 -10.15 1.84
C ALA A 93 -4.68 -11.16 0.69
N ILE A 94 -3.51 -11.34 0.07
CA ILE A 94 -3.30 -12.30 -1.02
C ILE A 94 -3.57 -13.72 -0.54
N ALA A 95 -3.05 -14.11 0.62
CA ALA A 95 -3.29 -15.44 1.19
C ALA A 95 -4.79 -15.71 1.36
N LYS A 96 -5.53 -14.72 1.89
CA LYS A 96 -6.98 -14.83 2.05
C LYS A 96 -7.71 -14.93 0.72
N LEU A 97 -7.37 -14.09 -0.26
CA LEU A 97 -8.01 -14.04 -1.58
C LEU A 97 -7.73 -15.30 -2.40
N ALA A 98 -6.52 -15.85 -2.30
CA ALA A 98 -6.12 -17.09 -2.95
C ALA A 98 -6.62 -18.35 -2.21
N GLY A 99 -7.27 -18.20 -1.05
CA GLY A 99 -7.75 -19.33 -0.26
C GLY A 99 -6.63 -20.18 0.36
N ILE A 100 -5.44 -19.62 0.54
CA ILE A 100 -4.28 -20.30 1.12
C ILE A 100 -4.56 -20.61 2.59
N ARG A 101 -4.26 -21.85 2.99
CA ARG A 101 -4.33 -22.34 4.37
C ARG A 101 -3.00 -22.99 4.69
N ILE A 102 -2.50 -22.78 5.91
CA ILE A 102 -1.36 -23.51 6.43
C ILE A 102 -1.92 -24.78 7.07
N GLU A 103 -1.40 -25.94 6.66
CA GLU A 103 -1.69 -27.24 7.26
C GLU A 103 -0.80 -27.52 8.46
#